data_AF-A0A955Y4G7-F1
#
_entry.id   AF-A0A955Y4G7-F1
#
_cell.length_a   1.000
_cell.length_b   1.000
_cell.length_c   1.000
_cell.angle_alpha   90.00
_cell.angle_beta   90.00
_cell.angle_gamma   90.00
#
_symmetry.space_group_name_H-M   'P 1'
#
loop_
_entity.id
_entity.type
_entity.pdbx_description
1 polymer ?
#
loop_
_entity_poly.entity_id
_entity_poly.type
_entity_poly.pdbx_seq_one_letter_code
_entity_poly.pdbx_strand_id
1 'polypeptide(L)'
;MPEPVSLGNLGWEAWVALGTVVAVTVGMIREWLGPDLVMFSGLCFLVVCGVVTPTEALSGFSETAVVTIAVLFVCAAAMQETGALRLVSRVVFGDVRHPVAALVRLLVPTAVMSAFMN
;
A
#
# COMPACT_ATOMS: atom_id res chain seq x y z
N MET A 1 -24.36 15.18 16.51
CA MET A 1 -25.19 14.51 15.49
C MET A 1 -24.62 14.93 14.15
N PRO A 2 -24.08 14.04 13.30
CA PRO A 2 -23.57 14.45 11.99
C PRO A 2 -24.73 14.92 11.12
N GLU A 3 -24.62 16.12 10.58
CA GLU A 3 -25.55 16.71 9.61
C GLU A 3 -25.70 15.78 8.38
N PRO A 4 -26.90 15.62 7.81
CA PRO A 4 -27.08 14.82 6.60
C PRO A 4 -26.25 15.44 5.45
N VAL A 5 -25.37 14.64 4.85
CA VAL A 5 -24.54 15.04 3.71
C VAL A 5 -25.46 15.37 2.53
N SER A 6 -25.77 16.65 2.36
CA SER A 6 -26.54 17.17 1.24
C SER A 6 -25.66 17.13 -0.02
N LEU A 7 -25.90 16.14 -0.88
CA LEU A 7 -25.21 15.98 -2.16
C LEU A 7 -25.28 17.24 -3.06
N GLY A 8 -26.26 18.12 -2.82
CA GLY A 8 -26.42 19.40 -3.53
C GLY A 8 -25.58 20.56 -2.99
N ASN A 9 -24.90 20.40 -1.85
CA ASN A 9 -24.04 21.42 -1.24
C ASN A 9 -22.57 20.97 -1.15
N LEU A 10 -22.21 19.92 -1.88
CA LEU A 10 -20.81 19.51 -2.04
C LEU A 10 -20.08 20.62 -2.78
N GLY A 11 -19.14 21.28 -2.09
CA GLY A 11 -18.28 22.30 -2.67
C GLY A 11 -17.52 21.74 -3.88
N TRP A 12 -17.09 22.62 -4.79
CA TRP A 12 -16.35 22.24 -6.01
C TRP A 12 -15.13 21.33 -5.70
N GLU A 13 -14.55 21.49 -4.52
CA GLU A 13 -13.50 20.68 -3.91
C GLU A 13 -13.81 19.18 -3.91
N ALA A 14 -15.04 18.79 -3.59
CA ALA A 14 -15.44 17.39 -3.51
C ALA A 14 -15.45 16.72 -4.90
N TRP A 15 -15.91 17.44 -5.93
CA TRP A 15 -15.88 16.96 -7.31
C TRP A 15 -14.47 16.84 -7.85
N VAL A 16 -13.59 17.79 -7.52
CA VAL A 16 -12.17 17.71 -7.87
C VAL A 16 -11.50 16.52 -7.19
N ALA A 17 -11.69 16.36 -5.87
CA ALA A 17 -11.14 15.23 -5.12
C ALA A 17 -11.59 13.88 -5.69
N LEU A 18 -12.89 13.74 -5.94
CA LEU A 18 -13.45 12.52 -6.53
C LEU A 18 -12.86 12.25 -7.94
N GLY A 19 -12.79 13.29 -8.78
CA GLY A 19 -12.20 13.22 -10.11
C GLY A 19 -10.74 12.78 -10.06
N THR A 20 -9.95 13.33 -9.13
CA THR A 20 -8.55 12.93 -8.94
C THR A 20 -8.42 11.49 -8.48
N VAL A 21 -9.23 11.04 -7.51
CA VAL A 21 -9.21 9.63 -7.05
C VAL A 21 -9.51 8.69 -8.21
N VAL A 22 -10.57 8.96 -8.99
CA VAL A 22 -10.91 8.15 -10.16
C VAL A 22 -9.78 8.16 -11.19
N ALA A 23 -9.20 9.33 -11.48
CA ALA A 23 -8.09 9.45 -12.42
C ALA A 23 -6.86 8.66 -11.97
N VAL A 24 -6.50 8.74 -10.68
CA VAL A 24 -5.40 7.98 -10.08
C VAL A 24 -5.67 6.48 -10.15
N THR A 25 -6.88 6.03 -9.78
CA THR A 25 -7.27 4.62 -9.86
C THR A 25 -7.19 4.10 -11.29
N VAL A 26 -7.71 4.84 -12.28
CA VAL A 26 -7.60 4.48 -13.70
C VAL A 26 -6.15 4.47 -14.16
N GLY A 27 -5.35 5.45 -13.72
CA GLY A 27 -3.91 5.52 -14.00
C GLY A 27 -3.15 4.30 -13.49
N MET A 28 -3.48 3.82 -12.29
CA MET A 28 -2.93 2.59 -11.72
C MET A 28 -3.37 1.35 -12.51
N ILE A 29 -4.66 1.22 -12.82
CA ILE A 29 -5.19 0.07 -13.61
C ILE A 29 -4.55 0.01 -15.00
N ARG A 30 -4.28 1.18 -15.60
CA ARG A 30 -3.68 1.29 -16.93
C ARG A 30 -2.17 1.12 -16.93
N GLU A 31 -1.51 1.10 -15.77
CA GLU A 31 -0.06 0.92 -15.60
C GLU A 31 0.79 1.85 -16.50
N TRP A 32 0.27 3.04 -16.83
CA TRP A 32 0.94 3.98 -17.74
C TRP A 32 2.22 4.58 -17.16
N LEU A 33 2.27 4.72 -15.83
CA LEU A 33 3.39 5.24 -15.06
C LEU A 33 3.56 4.35 -13.84
N GLY A 34 4.74 4.42 -13.21
CA GLY A 34 4.96 3.75 -11.92
C GLY A 34 3.90 4.18 -10.91
N PRO A 35 3.37 3.26 -10.07
CA PRO A 35 2.29 3.54 -9.14
C PRO A 35 2.64 4.70 -8.19
N ASP A 36 3.91 4.82 -7.81
CA ASP A 36 4.43 5.93 -7.02
C ASP A 36 4.22 7.28 -7.74
N LEU A 37 4.57 7.37 -9.03
CA LEU A 37 4.39 8.58 -9.83
C LEU A 37 2.92 8.95 -10.01
N VAL A 38 2.06 7.96 -10.26
CA VAL A 38 0.61 8.20 -10.39
C VAL A 38 0.05 8.77 -9.08
N MET A 39 0.37 8.14 -7.95
CA MET A 39 -0.04 8.58 -6.61
C MET A 39 0.47 9.99 -6.30
N PHE A 40 1.77 10.25 -6.48
CA PHE A 40 2.37 11.56 -6.22
C PHE A 40 1.79 12.65 -7.12
N SER A 41 1.49 12.33 -8.39
CA SER A 41 0.87 13.29 -9.31
C SER A 41 -0.53 13.71 -8.86
N GLY A 42 -1.34 12.77 -8.38
CA GLY A 42 -2.67 13.05 -7.85
C GLY A 42 -2.62 13.88 -6.57
N LEU A 43 -1.71 13.56 -5.65
CA LEU A 43 -1.48 14.32 -4.43
C LEU A 43 -1.02 15.76 -4.73
N CYS A 44 -0.04 15.91 -5.63
CA CYS A 44 0.47 17.21 -6.06
C CYS A 44 -0.63 18.05 -6.70
N PHE A 45 -1.46 17.44 -7.56
CA PHE A 45 -2.60 18.11 -8.16
C PHE A 45 -3.60 18.64 -7.12
N LEU A 46 -3.95 17.84 -6.10
CA LEU A 46 -4.86 18.27 -5.04
C LEU A 46 -4.30 19.43 -4.21
N VAL A 47 -2.99 19.42 -3.93
CA VAL A 47 -2.31 20.52 -3.22
C VAL A 47 -2.29 21.79 -4.06
N VAL A 48 -1.99 21.69 -5.36
CA VAL A 48 -1.97 22.85 -6.28
C VAL A 48 -3.38 23.43 -6.47
N CYS A 49 -4.42 22.60 -6.54
CA CYS A 49 -5.80 23.05 -6.58
C CYS A 49 -6.30 23.63 -5.24
N GLY A 50 -5.51 23.54 -4.17
CA GLY A 50 -5.87 24.04 -2.84
C GLY A 50 -6.95 23.23 -2.14
N VAL A 51 -7.24 22.01 -2.62
CA VAL A 51 -8.25 21.12 -2.03
C VAL A 51 -7.73 20.50 -0.72
N VAL A 52 -6.41 20.30 -0.63
CA VAL A 52 -5.73 19.73 0.53
C VAL A 52 -4.51 20.59 0.86
N THR A 53 -4.28 20.87 2.14
CA THR A 53 -3.08 21.61 2.58
C THR A 53 -1.82 20.75 2.52
N PRO A 54 -0.61 21.33 2.40
CA PRO A 54 0.64 20.56 2.43
C PRO A 54 0.78 19.70 3.70
N THR A 55 0.31 20.20 4.84
CA THR A 55 0.36 19.47 6.12
C THR A 55 -0.56 18.25 6.11
N GLU A 56 -1.77 18.37 5.55
CA GLU A 56 -2.69 17.24 5.37
C GLU A 56 -2.15 16.25 4.33
N ALA A 57 -1.55 16.71 3.24
CA ALA A 57 -0.90 15.85 2.27
C ALA A 57 0.24 15.03 2.89
N LEU A 58 1.01 15.62 3.80
CA LEU A 58 2.08 14.94 4.53
C LEU A 58 1.58 14.02 5.65
N SER A 59 0.34 14.20 6.12
CA SER A 59 -0.22 13.40 7.22
C SER A 59 -0.26 11.90 6.91
N GLY A 60 -0.45 11.54 5.64
CA GLY A 60 -0.42 10.14 5.18
C GLY A 60 0.95 9.47 5.32
N PHE A 61 2.06 10.22 5.31
CA PHE A 61 3.40 9.69 5.55
C PHE A 61 3.68 9.45 7.04
N SER A 62 2.94 10.12 7.92
CA SER A 62 2.99 9.92 9.37
C SER A 62 2.01 8.83 9.85
N GLU A 63 1.39 8.11 8.92
CA GLU A 63 0.48 7.02 9.22
C GLU A 63 1.26 5.78 9.69
N THR A 64 0.71 5.07 10.67
CA THR A 64 1.40 3.96 11.34
C THR A 64 1.76 2.84 10.36
N ALA A 65 0.94 2.60 9.34
CA ALA A 65 1.23 1.62 8.30
C ALA A 65 2.48 1.99 7.49
N VAL A 66 2.69 3.26 7.14
CA VAL A 66 3.89 3.69 6.39
C VAL A 66 5.15 3.44 7.21
N VAL A 67 5.11 3.79 8.51
CA VAL A 67 6.22 3.52 9.44
C VAL A 67 6.45 2.02 9.59
N THR A 68 5.39 1.22 9.67
CA THR A 68 5.48 -0.24 9.77
C THR A 68 6.17 -0.84 8.55
N ILE A 69 5.80 -0.42 7.35
CA ILE A 69 6.43 -0.86 6.10
C ILE A 69 7.92 -0.48 6.10
N ALA A 70 8.27 0.73 6.54
CA ALA A 70 9.67 1.15 6.64
C ALA A 70 10.48 0.24 7.59
N VAL A 71 9.92 -0.13 8.74
CA VAL A 71 10.55 -1.07 9.68
C VAL A 71 10.69 -2.47 9.05
N LEU A 72 9.66 -2.95 8.34
CA LEU A 72 9.72 -4.24 7.63
C LEU A 72 10.83 -4.26 6.57
N PHE A 73 11.06 -3.15 5.85
CA PHE A 73 12.18 -3.05 4.91
C PHE A 73 13.53 -3.15 5.60
N VAL A 74 13.72 -2.47 6.75
CA VAL A 74 14.96 -2.57 7.54
C VAL A 74 15.17 -4.00 8.04
N CYS A 75 14.13 -4.64 8.58
CA CYS A 75 14.20 -6.03 9.01
C CYS A 75 14.53 -6.98 7.85
N ALA A 76 13.90 -6.80 6.68
CA ALA A 76 14.16 -7.59 5.49
C ALA A 76 15.61 -7.44 5.01
N ALA A 77 16.17 -6.23 5.05
CA ALA A 77 17.58 -5.99 4.74
C ALA A 77 18.50 -6.69 5.76
N ALA A 78 18.24 -6.54 7.07
CA ALA A 78 19.01 -7.20 8.12
C ALA A 78 18.99 -8.73 8.00
N MET A 79 17.85 -9.33 7.65
CA MET A 79 17.74 -10.77 7.42
C MET A 79 18.52 -11.25 6.19
N GLN A 80 18.61 -10.42 5.15
CA GLN A 80 19.41 -10.71 3.96
C GLN A 80 20.92 -10.67 4.27
N GLU A 81 21.37 -9.63 4.96
CA GLU A 81 22.78 -9.45 5.34
C GLU A 81 23.28 -10.50 6.34
N THR A 82 22.47 -10.87 7.34
CA THR A 82 22.83 -11.89 8.34
C THR A 82 22.76 -13.33 7.82
N GLY A 83 22.22 -13.54 6.62
CA GLY A 83 21.95 -14.87 6.09
C GLY A 83 20.80 -15.60 6.82
N ALA A 84 20.09 -14.94 7.74
CA ALA A 84 18.93 -15.50 8.43
C ALA A 84 17.85 -15.95 7.43
N LEU A 85 17.72 -15.24 6.31
CA LEU A 85 16.80 -15.64 5.23
C LEU A 85 17.12 -17.05 4.68
N ARG A 86 18.39 -17.46 4.63
CA ARG A 86 18.80 -18.81 4.20
C ARG A 86 18.46 -19.88 5.23
N LEU A 87 18.52 -19.56 6.52
CA LEU A 87 18.08 -20.46 7.59
C LEU A 87 16.57 -20.67 7.52
N VAL A 88 15.80 -19.58 7.41
CA VAL A 88 14.34 -19.63 7.30
C VAL A 88 13.93 -20.39 6.04
N SER A 89 14.53 -20.12 4.89
CA SER A 89 14.19 -20.82 3.65
C SER A 89 14.48 -22.33 3.74
N ARG A 90 15.59 -22.72 4.40
CA ARG A 90 15.93 -24.13 4.61
C ARG A 90 14.96 -24.83 5.56
N VAL A 91 14.46 -24.14 6.58
CA VAL A 91 13.46 -24.69 7.53
C VAL A 91 12.09 -24.80 6.89
N VAL A 92 11.66 -23.78 6.15
CA VAL A 92 10.31 -23.70 5.55
C VAL A 92 10.20 -24.59 4.32
N PHE A 93 11.19 -24.54 3.42
CA PHE A 93 11.17 -25.31 2.19
C PHE A 93 11.90 -26.64 2.37
N GLY A 94 13.12 -26.66 2.90
CA GLY A 94 13.94 -27.88 2.94
C GLY A 94 14.29 -28.33 1.51
N ASP A 95 14.47 -29.64 1.30
CA ASP A 95 14.90 -30.22 0.01
C ASP A 95 13.70 -30.50 -0.92
N VAL A 96 12.93 -29.44 -1.25
CA VAL A 96 11.73 -29.59 -2.10
C VAL A 96 12.15 -29.69 -3.56
N ARG A 97 11.97 -30.88 -4.14
CA ARG A 97 12.27 -31.13 -5.56
C ARG A 97 11.17 -30.64 -6.51
N HIS A 98 9.95 -30.42 -6.02
CA HIS A 98 8.81 -30.00 -6.83
C HIS A 98 8.34 -28.56 -6.49
N PRO A 99 8.21 -27.68 -7.49
CA PRO A 99 7.82 -26.28 -7.28
C PRO A 99 6.42 -26.13 -6.68
N VAL A 100 5.49 -27.02 -7.02
CA VAL A 100 4.12 -27.01 -6.48
C VAL A 100 4.11 -27.24 -4.97
N ALA A 101 4.94 -28.17 -4.47
CA ALA A 101 5.04 -28.45 -3.04
C ALA A 101 5.64 -27.27 -2.26
N ALA A 102 6.57 -26.52 -2.87
CA ALA A 102 7.12 -25.30 -2.28
C ALA A 102 6.03 -24.21 -2.18
N LEU A 103 5.25 -23.98 -3.24
CA LEU A 103 4.14 -23.03 -3.23
C LEU A 103 3.11 -23.37 -2.15
N VAL A 104 2.72 -24.64 -2.00
CA VAL A 104 1.77 -25.05 -0.95
C VAL A 104 2.33 -24.80 0.44
N ARG A 105 3.60 -25.11 0.70
CA ARG A 105 4.25 -24.85 1.99
C ARG A 105 4.37 -23.35 2.34
N LEU A 106 4.40 -22.48 1.33
CA LEU A 106 4.35 -21.03 1.53
C LEU A 106 2.92 -20.51 1.71
N LEU A 107 2.00 -20.98 0.85
CA LEU A 107 0.62 -20.49 0.79
C LEU A 107 -0.22 -20.91 1.98
N VAL A 108 -0.06 -22.14 2.49
CA VAL A 108 -0.88 -22.64 3.59
C VAL A 108 -0.67 -21.83 4.88
N PRO A 109 0.57 -21.61 5.37
CA PRO A 109 0.79 -20.81 6.57
C PRO A 109 0.41 -19.34 6.37
N THR A 110 0.71 -18.75 5.21
CA THR A 110 0.41 -17.34 4.93
C THR A 110 -1.09 -17.10 4.81
N ALA A 111 -1.84 -17.99 4.17
CA ALA A 111 -3.30 -17.90 4.09
C ALA A 111 -3.96 -18.07 5.46
N VAL A 112 -3.48 -19.01 6.29
CA VAL A 112 -3.98 -19.19 7.66
C VAL A 112 -3.72 -17.92 8.48
N MET A 113 -2.49 -17.40 8.49
CA MET A 113 -2.15 -16.15 9.19
C MET A 113 -3.00 -14.99 8.68
N SER A 114 -3.15 -14.84 7.36
CA SER A 114 -3.97 -13.78 6.76
C SER A 114 -5.43 -13.88 7.17
N ALA A 115 -6.01 -15.07 7.25
CA ALA A 115 -7.41 -15.27 7.64
C ALA A 115 -7.71 -14.91 9.11
N PHE A 116 -6.68 -14.86 9.96
CA PHE A 116 -6.81 -14.39 11.35
C PHE A 116 -6.40 -12.93 11.55
N MET A 117 -5.53 -12.39 10.68
CA MET A 117 -5.02 -11.03 10.77
C MET A 117 -5.87 -10.00 10.01
N ASN A 118 -6.63 -10.43 9.00
CA ASN A 118 -7.52 -9.58 8.20
C ASN A 118 -8.99 -9.88 8.55
#